data_AF-A0A165M023-F1
#
_entry.id   AF-A0A165M023-F1
#
_cell.length_a   1.000
_cell.length_b   1.000
_cell.length_c   1.000
_cell.angle_alpha   90.00
_cell.angle_beta   90.00
_cell.angle_gamma   90.00
#
_symmetry.space_group_name_H-M   'P 1'
#
loop_
_entity.id
_entity.type
_entity.pdbx_description
1 polymer ?
#
loop_
_entity_poly.entity_id
_entity_poly.type
_entity_poly.pdbx_seq_one_letter_code
_entity_poly.pdbx_strand_id
1 'polypeptide(L)'
;MPSLSRLYVDLSPPFHDQPESLVELFGAVAQNTSGLAEFTTLAITTSFVPMGRSGASVVAYHDVYNGAASIVHNSTGAWMDEHTPVVELYSSSVVFLNQTDFDTFCNLLPIRPVQSLIIETNLPQQEIWLDFVQRMPDVTNLCIFGIEDVTALPTMLSCQLPAEQQDGAEDTTCQYVFPHLRTLTLEEESPRGSSGPMNGFVDSLIDCMVERYESGAEIVELRILRLHGMEETLVDKLREVVRSVEWIP
;
A
#
# COMPACT_ATOMS: atom_id res chain seq x y z
N MET A 1 33.68 9.81 -4.30
CA MET A 1 32.47 10.21 -5.04
C MET A 1 31.40 10.52 -4.01
N PRO A 2 30.65 11.63 -4.13
CA PRO A 2 29.53 11.89 -3.22
C PRO A 2 28.50 10.77 -3.39
N SER A 3 28.14 10.10 -2.30
CA SER A 3 27.03 9.14 -2.28
C SER A 3 25.74 9.93 -2.21
N LEU A 4 24.87 9.78 -3.22
CA LEU A 4 23.49 10.25 -3.12
C LEU A 4 22.83 9.47 -1.99
N SER A 5 22.26 10.15 -1.00
CA SER A 5 21.58 9.50 0.14
C SER A 5 20.07 9.69 0.10
N ARG A 6 19.59 10.67 -0.67
CA ARG A 6 18.17 10.98 -0.85
C ARG A 6 17.94 11.65 -2.21
N LEU A 7 16.82 11.32 -2.83
CA LEU A 7 16.34 11.91 -4.07
C LEU A 7 14.91 12.41 -3.89
N TYR A 8 14.67 13.69 -4.17
CA TYR A 8 13.34 14.29 -4.17
C TYR A 8 13.04 14.84 -5.56
N VAL A 9 11.87 14.52 -6.09
CA VAL A 9 11.43 14.96 -7.42
C VAL A 9 10.04 15.55 -7.31
N ASP A 10 9.90 16.81 -7.69
CA ASP A 10 8.63 17.51 -7.76
C ASP A 10 8.16 17.57 -9.21
N LEU A 11 7.06 16.85 -9.50
CA LEU A 11 6.40 16.76 -10.80
C LEU A 11 5.32 17.82 -10.99
N SER A 12 5.20 18.80 -10.07
CA SER A 12 4.28 19.92 -10.21
C SER A 12 4.53 20.72 -11.50
N PRO A 13 3.54 21.47 -12.02
CA PRO A 13 3.68 22.26 -13.25
C PRO A 13 5.01 23.05 -13.31
N PRO A 14 5.71 23.04 -14.45
CA PRO A 14 5.18 22.77 -15.80
C PRO A 14 5.35 21.33 -16.33
N PHE A 15 5.80 20.35 -15.53
CA PHE A 15 6.14 19.01 -16.04
C PHE A 15 4.95 18.22 -16.62
N HIS A 16 3.71 18.54 -16.22
CA HIS A 16 2.50 17.88 -16.73
C HIS A 16 2.27 18.07 -18.25
N ASP A 17 2.85 19.08 -18.89
CA ASP A 17 2.61 19.35 -20.31
C ASP A 17 3.59 18.63 -21.26
N GLN A 18 4.54 17.83 -20.74
CA GLN A 18 5.59 17.19 -21.54
C GLN A 18 5.88 15.73 -21.11
N PRO A 19 5.12 14.75 -21.62
CA PRO A 19 5.26 13.34 -21.21
C PRO A 19 6.63 12.71 -21.56
N GLU A 20 7.26 13.12 -22.66
CA GLU A 20 8.61 12.64 -23.01
C GLU A 20 9.66 13.03 -21.94
N SER A 21 9.48 14.19 -21.30
CA SER A 21 10.33 14.67 -20.21
C SER A 21 10.19 13.81 -18.94
N LEU A 22 8.99 13.25 -18.70
CA LEU A 22 8.74 12.39 -17.53
C LEU A 22 9.41 11.02 -17.65
N VAL A 23 9.38 10.41 -18.84
CA VAL A 23 10.07 9.13 -19.07
C VAL A 23 11.57 9.30 -18.90
N GLU A 24 12.16 10.36 -19.47
CA GLU A 24 13.58 10.67 -19.30
C GLU A 24 13.93 10.97 -17.84
N LEU A 25 13.07 11.72 -17.14
CA LEU A 25 13.22 12.00 -15.71
C LEU A 25 13.19 10.72 -14.87
N PHE A 26 12.21 9.84 -15.07
CA PHE A 26 12.15 8.58 -14.36
C PHE A 26 13.30 7.65 -14.72
N GLY A 27 13.77 7.68 -15.97
CA GLY A 27 14.98 6.97 -16.38
C GLY A 27 16.21 7.48 -15.64
N ALA A 28 16.35 8.79 -15.50
CA ALA A 28 17.42 9.41 -14.73
C ALA A 28 17.30 9.09 -13.22
N VAL A 29 16.09 9.13 -12.66
CA VAL A 29 15.81 8.74 -11.28
C VAL A 29 16.25 7.29 -11.07
N ALA A 30 15.78 6.35 -11.89
CA ALA A 30 16.13 4.94 -11.85
C ALA A 30 17.64 4.68 -11.95
N GLN A 31 18.33 5.37 -12.84
CA GLN A 31 19.79 5.27 -12.95
C GLN A 31 20.49 5.77 -11.69
N ASN A 32 20.04 6.89 -11.12
CA ASN A 32 20.61 7.42 -9.87
C ASN A 32 20.24 6.58 -8.64
N THR A 33 19.11 5.87 -8.68
CA THR A 33 18.67 4.99 -7.59
C THR A 33 19.26 3.59 -7.69
N SER A 34 19.77 3.16 -8.84
CA SER A 34 20.47 1.87 -8.98
C SER A 34 21.71 1.73 -8.09
N GLY A 35 22.28 2.85 -7.64
CA GLY A 35 23.36 2.91 -6.65
C GLY A 35 22.90 3.07 -5.20
N LEU A 36 21.60 3.23 -4.97
CA LEU A 36 21.00 3.25 -3.63
C LEU A 36 20.73 1.81 -3.20
N ALA A 37 20.59 1.56 -1.89
CA ALA A 37 20.26 0.23 -1.40
C ALA A 37 18.85 -0.20 -1.87
N GLU A 38 18.47 -1.45 -1.63
CA GLU A 38 17.15 -1.93 -2.05
C GLU A 38 16.03 -1.21 -1.30
N PHE A 39 14.90 -0.97 -1.98
CA PHE A 39 13.71 -0.39 -1.35
C PHE A 39 12.88 -1.50 -0.74
N THR A 40 12.70 -1.46 0.57
CA THR A 40 11.94 -2.48 1.30
C THR A 40 10.54 -2.00 1.67
N THR A 41 10.33 -0.69 1.76
CA THR A 41 9.03 -0.09 2.05
C THR A 41 8.69 0.95 1.01
N LEU A 42 7.45 0.91 0.51
CA LEU A 42 6.87 1.93 -0.36
C LEU A 42 5.64 2.52 0.33
N ALA A 43 5.58 3.85 0.44
CA ALA A 43 4.40 4.57 0.90
C ALA A 43 3.79 5.36 -0.26
N ILE A 44 2.48 5.25 -0.43
CA ILE A 44 1.71 5.95 -1.45
C ILE A 44 0.70 6.81 -0.73
N THR A 45 0.85 8.12 -0.86
CA THR A 45 0.03 9.07 -0.11
C THR A 45 -0.77 9.92 -1.06
N THR A 46 -2.02 10.20 -0.69
CA THR A 46 -2.85 11.18 -1.39
C THR A 46 -3.24 12.27 -0.42
N SER A 47 -2.83 13.50 -0.70
CA SER A 47 -3.12 14.65 0.15
C SER A 47 -4.24 15.48 -0.49
N PHE A 48 -5.34 15.69 0.23
CA PHE A 48 -6.38 16.65 -0.15
C PHE A 48 -6.20 17.94 0.65
N VAL A 49 -5.80 19.01 -0.02
CA VAL A 49 -5.72 20.33 0.61
C VAL A 49 -7.10 21.00 0.51
N PRO A 50 -7.64 21.62 1.58
CA PRO A 50 -8.96 22.28 1.60
C PRO A 50 -9.21 23.39 0.55
N MET A 51 -8.21 23.71 -0.28
CA MET A 51 -8.31 24.65 -1.40
C MET A 51 -8.45 23.96 -2.76
N GLY A 52 -8.85 22.68 -2.79
CA GLY A 52 -9.11 21.92 -4.02
C GLY A 52 -7.86 21.49 -4.78
N ARG A 53 -6.69 21.52 -4.13
CA ARG A 53 -5.47 20.92 -4.67
C ARG A 53 -5.33 19.53 -4.08
N SER A 54 -5.31 18.52 -4.93
CA SER A 54 -5.06 17.13 -4.55
C SER A 54 -3.70 16.71 -5.09
N GLY A 55 -2.80 16.37 -4.18
CA GLY A 55 -1.48 15.85 -4.50
C GLY A 55 -1.40 14.35 -4.26
N ALA A 56 -0.49 13.68 -4.97
CA ALA A 56 -0.07 12.33 -4.65
C ALA A 56 1.44 12.31 -4.43
N SER A 57 1.90 11.49 -3.50
CA SER A 57 3.33 11.23 -3.35
C SER A 57 3.61 9.73 -3.28
N VAL A 58 4.79 9.37 -3.77
CA VAL A 58 5.31 8.01 -3.69
C VAL A 58 6.67 8.08 -3.04
N VAL A 59 6.81 7.41 -1.90
CA VAL A 59 7.95 7.53 -1.01
C VAL A 59 8.54 6.15 -0.77
N ALA A 60 9.83 5.98 -1.03
CA ALA A 60 10.53 4.72 -0.84
C ALA A 60 11.57 4.82 0.29
N TYR A 61 11.65 3.77 1.11
CA TYR A 61 12.54 3.65 2.25
C TYR A 61 13.40 2.38 2.16
N HIS A 62 14.59 2.41 2.77
CA HIS A 62 15.43 1.22 2.98
C HIS A 62 15.04 0.42 4.22
N ASP A 63 14.29 1.04 5.13
CA ASP A 63 13.83 0.40 6.35
C ASP A 63 12.53 -0.36 6.08
N VAL A 64 12.39 -1.55 6.67
CA VAL A 64 11.16 -2.33 6.61
C VAL A 64 10.19 -1.73 7.63
N TYR A 65 9.01 -1.31 7.18
CA TYR A 65 7.90 -1.02 8.08
C TYR A 65 7.47 -2.32 8.75
N ASN A 66 7.96 -2.53 9.98
CA ASN A 66 7.56 -3.64 10.82
C ASN A 66 6.59 -3.14 11.88
N GLY A 67 5.30 -3.14 11.51
CA GLY A 67 4.24 -2.74 12.43
C GLY A 67 4.30 -3.44 13.79
N ALA A 68 4.81 -4.68 13.85
CA ALA A 68 4.86 -5.48 15.07
C ALA A 68 5.91 -5.04 16.11
N ALA A 69 6.76 -4.04 15.82
CA ALA A 69 7.92 -3.74 16.65
C ALA A 69 7.62 -3.09 18.03
N SER A 70 6.44 -2.50 18.26
CA SER A 70 5.99 -2.09 19.61
C SER A 70 4.56 -1.52 19.61
N ILE A 71 3.66 -2.15 20.38
CA ILE A 71 2.24 -1.76 20.59
C ILE A 71 2.11 -0.34 21.17
N VAL A 72 3.15 0.18 21.83
CA VAL A 72 3.00 1.36 22.71
C VAL A 72 3.26 2.69 22.00
N HIS A 73 3.96 2.71 20.84
CA HIS A 73 4.47 3.98 20.31
C HIS A 73 4.44 4.22 18.80
N ASN A 74 4.09 3.27 17.94
CA ASN A 74 4.35 3.46 16.51
C ASN A 74 3.05 3.52 15.70
N SER A 75 2.43 4.70 15.66
CA SER A 75 1.54 5.03 14.53
C SER A 75 2.34 4.96 13.24
N THR A 76 1.68 4.60 12.14
CA THR A 76 2.31 4.57 10.81
C THR A 76 2.85 5.95 10.44
N GLY A 77 2.12 7.02 10.77
CA GLY A 77 2.59 8.39 10.63
C GLY A 77 3.86 8.67 11.43
N ALA A 78 3.96 8.24 12.70
CA ALA A 78 5.17 8.44 13.50
C ALA A 78 6.37 7.66 12.93
N TRP A 79 6.14 6.46 12.40
CA TRP A 79 7.19 5.71 11.71
C TRP A 79 7.67 6.46 10.47
N MET A 80 6.75 6.98 9.64
CA MET A 80 7.09 7.76 8.44
C MET A 80 7.87 9.05 8.80
N ASP A 81 7.53 9.70 9.91
CA ASP A 81 8.24 10.89 10.41
C ASP A 81 9.65 10.58 10.93
N GLU A 82 9.85 9.40 11.55
CA GLU A 82 11.14 8.98 12.11
C GLU A 82 12.13 8.50 11.02
N HIS A 83 11.61 7.91 9.93
CA HIS A 83 12.44 7.29 8.91
C HIS A 83 12.72 8.25 7.75
N THR A 84 13.97 8.27 7.29
CA THR A 84 14.36 9.17 6.19
C THR A 84 14.08 8.51 4.85
N PRO A 85 13.27 9.12 3.97
CA PRO A 85 13.02 8.56 2.66
C PRO A 85 14.25 8.67 1.77
N VAL A 86 14.41 7.65 0.93
CA VAL A 86 15.51 7.53 -0.03
C VAL A 86 15.10 8.12 -1.37
N VAL A 87 13.86 7.88 -1.76
CA VAL A 87 13.24 8.45 -2.95
C VAL A 87 11.89 9.01 -2.55
N GLU A 88 11.61 10.22 -2.99
CA GLU A 88 10.33 10.87 -2.81
C GLU A 88 9.93 11.51 -4.14
N LEU A 89 8.81 11.06 -4.68
CA LEU A 89 8.16 11.68 -5.81
C LEU A 89 6.91 12.38 -5.33
N TYR A 90 6.77 13.64 -5.69
CA TYR A 90 5.56 14.41 -5.43
C TYR A 90 4.93 14.85 -6.75
N SER A 91 3.62 14.66 -6.88
CA SER A 91 2.80 15.17 -7.96
C SER A 91 1.69 16.04 -7.38
N SER A 92 1.50 17.23 -7.95
CA SER A 92 0.37 18.11 -7.62
C SER A 92 -0.99 17.63 -8.15
N SER A 93 -1.02 16.45 -8.79
CA SER A 93 -2.21 15.82 -9.35
C SER A 93 -2.27 14.35 -8.95
N VAL A 94 -3.38 13.94 -8.33
CA VAL A 94 -3.67 12.53 -8.03
C VAL A 94 -3.87 11.67 -9.28
N VAL A 95 -4.16 12.30 -10.43
CA VAL A 95 -4.31 11.61 -11.71
C VAL A 95 -3.02 10.90 -12.11
N PHE A 96 -1.87 11.34 -11.59
CA PHE A 96 -0.58 10.67 -11.73
C PHE A 96 -0.68 9.18 -11.41
N LEU A 97 -1.39 8.78 -10.35
CA LEU A 97 -1.54 7.37 -9.94
C LEU A 97 -2.36 6.54 -10.93
N ASN A 98 -3.16 7.19 -11.79
CA ASN A 98 -4.04 6.55 -12.76
C ASN A 98 -3.50 6.64 -14.20
N GLN A 99 -2.29 7.17 -14.38
CA GLN A 99 -1.67 7.44 -15.69
C GLN A 99 -0.56 6.45 -16.01
N THR A 100 -0.27 6.33 -17.30
CA THR A 100 0.92 5.66 -17.87
C THR A 100 2.24 6.11 -17.24
N ASP A 101 2.26 7.28 -16.61
CA ASP A 101 3.43 7.84 -15.94
C ASP A 101 3.77 7.06 -14.67
N PHE A 102 2.76 6.63 -13.90
CA PHE A 102 2.97 5.77 -12.74
C PHE A 102 3.48 4.38 -13.15
N ASP A 103 2.98 3.87 -14.26
CA ASP A 103 3.50 2.63 -14.85
C ASP A 103 4.97 2.74 -15.25
N THR A 104 5.29 3.84 -15.93
CA THR A 104 6.66 4.15 -16.33
C THR A 104 7.57 4.21 -15.12
N PHE A 105 7.13 4.89 -14.05
CA PHE A 105 7.86 4.98 -12.80
C PHE A 105 8.13 3.61 -12.18
N CYS A 106 7.10 2.79 -12.00
CA CYS A 106 7.24 1.49 -11.37
C CYS A 106 8.02 0.48 -12.22
N ASN A 107 8.00 0.62 -13.55
CA ASN A 107 8.83 -0.19 -14.45
C ASN A 107 10.31 0.18 -14.37
N LEU A 108 10.62 1.44 -14.05
CA LEU A 108 11.98 1.94 -14.01
C LEU A 108 12.61 1.81 -12.63
N LEU A 109 11.83 1.92 -11.55
CA LEU A 109 12.35 1.74 -10.20
C LEU A 109 12.45 0.25 -9.78
N PRO A 110 13.48 -0.10 -8.99
CA PRO A 110 13.62 -1.43 -8.41
C PRO A 110 12.65 -1.63 -7.22
N ILE A 111 11.34 -1.64 -7.48
CA ILE A 111 10.30 -1.83 -6.44
C ILE A 111 9.92 -3.31 -6.20
N ARG A 112 10.45 -4.23 -7.01
CA ARG A 112 10.21 -5.67 -6.83
C ARG A 112 10.49 -6.19 -5.41
N PRO A 113 11.59 -5.81 -4.73
CA PRO A 113 11.90 -6.30 -3.38
C PRO A 113 11.11 -5.62 -2.26
N VAL A 114 10.13 -4.76 -2.58
CA VAL A 114 9.28 -4.11 -1.57
C VAL A 114 8.53 -5.17 -0.78
N GLN A 115 8.74 -5.16 0.54
CA GLN A 115 8.12 -6.07 1.50
C GLN A 115 6.95 -5.40 2.24
N SER A 116 6.94 -4.08 2.31
CA SER A 116 5.93 -3.32 3.03
C SER A 116 5.33 -2.23 2.14
N LEU A 117 4.00 -2.23 2.03
CA LEU A 117 3.25 -1.23 1.28
C LEU A 117 2.39 -0.44 2.26
N ILE A 118 2.55 0.89 2.28
CA ILE A 118 1.73 1.82 3.05
C ILE A 118 0.86 2.59 2.06
N ILE A 119 -0.45 2.62 2.28
CA ILE A 119 -1.41 3.40 1.49
C ILE A 119 -2.12 4.37 2.41
N GLU A 120 -1.99 5.66 2.10
CA GLU A 120 -2.55 6.75 2.90
C GLU A 120 -3.77 7.42 2.22
N THR A 121 -4.79 7.69 3.04
CA THR A 121 -6.04 8.42 2.73
C THR A 121 -7.06 7.68 1.87
N ASN A 122 -6.68 7.16 0.69
CA ASN A 122 -7.61 6.51 -0.23
C ASN A 122 -7.06 5.22 -0.79
N LEU A 123 -7.94 4.22 -0.91
CA LEU A 123 -7.61 3.02 -1.66
C LEU A 123 -7.46 3.38 -3.15
N PRO A 124 -6.45 2.83 -3.84
CA PRO A 124 -6.33 2.99 -5.28
C PRO A 124 -7.52 2.34 -5.99
N GLN A 125 -7.78 2.77 -7.23
CA GLN A 125 -8.73 2.06 -8.09
C GLN A 125 -8.27 0.62 -8.33
N GLN A 126 -9.22 -0.27 -8.64
CA GLN A 126 -8.94 -1.70 -8.76
C GLN A 126 -7.87 -1.99 -9.82
N GLU A 127 -7.85 -1.27 -10.94
CA GLU A 127 -6.86 -1.45 -12.00
C GLU A 127 -5.44 -1.16 -11.48
N ILE A 128 -5.27 -0.03 -10.80
CA ILE A 128 -3.98 0.40 -10.21
C ILE A 128 -3.54 -0.55 -9.09
N TRP A 129 -4.50 -1.05 -8.32
CA TRP A 129 -4.24 -2.07 -7.30
C TRP A 129 -3.63 -3.33 -7.89
N LEU A 130 -4.20 -3.83 -9.00
CA LEU A 130 -3.66 -5.01 -9.68
C LEU A 130 -2.25 -4.73 -10.23
N ASP A 131 -1.99 -3.52 -10.74
CA ASP A 131 -0.66 -3.12 -11.20
C ASP A 131 0.37 -3.09 -10.05
N PHE A 132 -0.01 -2.61 -8.85
CA PHE A 132 0.85 -2.67 -7.66
C PHE A 132 1.24 -4.10 -7.33
N VAL A 133 0.25 -4.99 -7.31
CA VAL A 133 0.42 -6.40 -6.94
C VAL A 133 1.38 -7.10 -7.89
N GLN A 134 1.23 -6.88 -9.19
CA GLN A 134 2.08 -7.51 -10.21
C GLN A 134 3.54 -7.09 -10.08
N ARG A 135 3.79 -5.84 -9.66
CA ARG A 135 5.14 -5.28 -9.55
C ARG A 135 5.81 -5.51 -8.20
N MET A 136 5.04 -5.76 -7.15
CA MET A 136 5.52 -5.97 -5.78
C MET A 136 5.01 -7.30 -5.21
N PRO A 137 5.40 -8.45 -5.82
CA PRO A 137 4.92 -9.76 -5.40
C PRO A 137 5.38 -10.16 -3.99
N ASP A 138 6.48 -9.58 -3.51
CA ASP A 138 7.12 -9.91 -2.24
C ASP A 138 6.54 -9.13 -1.04
N VAL A 139 5.45 -8.38 -1.24
CA VAL A 139 4.77 -7.66 -0.15
C VAL A 139 4.24 -8.66 0.88
N THR A 140 4.71 -8.50 2.11
CA THR A 140 4.33 -9.28 3.29
C THR A 140 3.57 -8.45 4.31
N ASN A 141 3.72 -7.11 4.28
CA ASN A 141 3.04 -6.17 5.15
C ASN A 141 2.26 -5.14 4.31
N LEU A 142 0.96 -5.02 4.57
CA LEU A 142 0.13 -3.97 4.00
C LEU A 142 -0.39 -3.10 5.14
N CYS A 143 -0.16 -1.80 5.05
CA CYS A 143 -0.68 -0.82 5.98
C CYS A 143 -1.61 0.14 5.25
N ILE A 144 -2.82 0.24 5.76
CA ILE A 144 -3.86 1.15 5.29
C ILE A 144 -4.02 2.23 6.36
N PHE A 145 -3.53 3.44 6.07
CA PHE A 145 -3.40 4.52 7.04
C PHE A 145 -4.28 5.73 6.65
N GLY A 146 -4.96 6.33 7.61
CA GLY A 146 -5.74 7.55 7.40
C GLY A 146 -6.91 7.42 6.42
N ILE A 147 -7.41 6.20 6.17
CA ILE A 147 -8.45 5.96 5.16
C ILE A 147 -9.84 6.38 5.63
N GLU A 148 -10.56 7.11 4.77
CA GLU A 148 -11.97 7.49 4.99
C GLU A 148 -12.95 6.35 4.67
N ASP A 149 -12.65 5.52 3.67
CA ASP A 149 -13.47 4.39 3.24
C ASP A 149 -12.63 3.13 2.94
N VAL A 150 -12.75 2.13 3.83
CA VAL A 150 -12.09 0.82 3.70
C VAL A 150 -12.99 -0.25 3.08
N THR A 151 -14.22 0.07 2.67
CA THR A 151 -15.23 -0.94 2.28
C THR A 151 -14.84 -1.77 1.05
N ALA A 152 -14.02 -1.22 0.16
CA ALA A 152 -13.52 -1.95 -1.02
C ALA A 152 -12.37 -2.91 -0.70
N LEU A 153 -11.68 -2.75 0.43
CA LEU A 153 -10.45 -3.47 0.76
C LEU A 153 -10.64 -5.01 0.77
N PRO A 154 -11.69 -5.59 1.36
CA PRO A 154 -11.87 -7.04 1.36
C PRO A 154 -11.99 -7.61 -0.06
N THR A 155 -12.80 -6.97 -0.91
CA THR A 155 -12.94 -7.35 -2.31
C THR A 155 -11.61 -7.25 -3.05
N MET A 156 -10.84 -6.19 -2.80
CA MET A 156 -9.52 -6.00 -3.40
C MET A 156 -8.53 -7.09 -2.97
N LEU A 157 -8.54 -7.52 -1.70
CA LEU A 157 -7.69 -8.58 -1.16
C LEU A 157 -8.10 -9.99 -1.57
N SER A 158 -9.38 -10.21 -1.87
CA SER A 158 -9.92 -11.45 -2.44
C SER A 158 -9.72 -11.57 -3.95
N CYS A 159 -9.26 -10.51 -4.63
CA CYS A 159 -9.00 -10.58 -6.07
C CYS A 159 -7.97 -11.67 -6.38
N GLN A 160 -8.28 -12.48 -7.38
CA GLN A 160 -7.39 -13.52 -7.90
C GLN A 160 -6.86 -13.08 -9.26
N LEU A 161 -5.54 -13.19 -9.42
CA LEU A 161 -4.87 -13.04 -10.70
C LEU A 161 -4.91 -14.40 -11.43
N PRO A 162 -5.22 -14.42 -12.73
CA PRO A 162 -5.04 -15.62 -13.52
C PRO A 162 -3.56 -16.00 -13.48
N ALA A 163 -3.25 -17.26 -13.15
CA ALA A 163 -1.89 -17.75 -13.33
C ALA A 163 -1.51 -17.54 -14.79
N GLU A 164 -0.36 -16.90 -15.03
CA GLU A 164 0.24 -16.89 -16.35
C GLU A 164 0.34 -18.34 -16.80
N GLN A 165 -0.38 -18.66 -17.89
CA GLN A 165 -0.39 -20.00 -18.48
C GLN A 165 1.04 -20.33 -18.92
N GLN A 166 1.83 -20.93 -18.03
CA GLN A 166 3.04 -21.62 -18.43
C GLN A 166 2.59 -22.83 -19.25
N ASP A 167 2.80 -22.72 -20.56
CA ASP A 167 2.45 -23.69 -21.60
C ASP A 167 2.57 -25.14 -21.09
N GLY A 168 1.41 -25.78 -20.84
CA GLY A 168 1.31 -27.24 -20.70
C GLY A 168 0.88 -27.82 -19.35
N ALA A 169 0.58 -27.02 -18.32
CA ALA A 169 0.00 -27.55 -17.08
C ALA A 169 -1.52 -27.31 -17.02
N GLU A 170 -2.31 -28.39 -16.97
CA GLU A 170 -3.78 -28.36 -16.88
C GLU A 170 -4.31 -27.86 -15.51
N ASP A 171 -3.43 -27.45 -14.59
CA ASP A 171 -3.80 -27.01 -13.24
C ASP A 171 -3.59 -25.50 -13.11
N THR A 172 -4.60 -24.73 -13.52
CA THR A 172 -4.55 -23.26 -13.46
C THR A 172 -4.79 -22.83 -12.01
N THR A 173 -3.72 -22.79 -11.22
CA THR A 173 -3.79 -22.32 -9.82
C THR A 173 -3.94 -20.80 -9.83
N CYS A 174 -5.14 -20.29 -9.54
CA CYS A 174 -5.33 -18.86 -9.32
C CYS A 174 -4.46 -18.38 -8.14
N GLN A 175 -3.78 -17.25 -8.30
CA GLN A 175 -3.00 -16.64 -7.23
C GLN A 175 -3.72 -15.40 -6.71
N TYR A 176 -3.87 -15.28 -5.40
CA TYR A 176 -4.42 -14.06 -4.81
C TYR A 176 -3.51 -12.88 -5.05
N VAL A 177 -4.11 -11.69 -5.04
CA VAL A 177 -3.32 -10.48 -4.89
C VAL A 177 -2.50 -10.53 -3.60
N PHE A 178 -1.26 -10.08 -3.68
CA PHE A 178 -0.26 -10.20 -2.62
C PHE A 178 -0.26 -11.61 -1.99
N PRO A 179 0.21 -12.63 -2.73
CA PRO A 179 0.15 -14.03 -2.28
C PRO A 179 0.99 -14.28 -1.02
N HIS A 180 1.94 -13.39 -0.73
CA HIS A 180 2.81 -13.45 0.45
C HIS A 180 2.39 -12.51 1.58
N LEU A 181 1.26 -11.80 1.46
CA LEU A 181 0.75 -10.92 2.51
C LEU A 181 0.47 -11.71 3.78
N ARG A 182 1.12 -11.32 4.88
CA ARG A 182 0.96 -11.95 6.22
C ARG A 182 0.40 -10.99 7.26
N THR A 183 0.64 -9.70 7.12
CA THR A 183 0.21 -8.70 8.09
C THR A 183 -0.58 -7.60 7.42
N LEU A 184 -1.79 -7.36 7.91
CA LEU A 184 -2.65 -6.24 7.52
C LEU A 184 -2.78 -5.27 8.70
N THR A 185 -2.42 -4.01 8.50
CA THR A 185 -2.64 -2.93 9.48
C THR A 185 -3.70 -1.97 8.93
N LEU A 186 -4.72 -1.70 9.74
CA LEU A 186 -5.74 -0.70 9.51
C LEU A 186 -5.59 0.38 10.57
N GLU A 187 -5.26 1.59 10.18
CA GLU A 187 -5.03 2.71 11.09
C GLU A 187 -5.76 3.97 10.64
N GLU A 188 -6.43 4.65 11.58
CA GLU A 188 -7.10 5.92 11.35
C GLU A 188 -6.43 7.03 12.17
N GLU A 189 -6.05 8.14 11.52
CA GLU A 189 -5.32 9.23 12.18
C GLU A 189 -6.25 10.23 12.89
N SER A 190 -7.48 10.40 12.41
CA SER A 190 -8.43 11.37 12.97
C SER A 190 -9.88 10.97 12.72
N PRO A 191 -10.76 11.01 13.74
CA PRO A 191 -12.20 10.79 13.60
C PRO A 191 -12.86 12.02 12.95
N ARG A 192 -12.56 12.26 11.67
CA ARG A 192 -13.11 13.36 10.88
C ARG A 192 -14.18 12.82 9.94
N GLY A 193 -15.32 12.43 10.50
CA GLY A 193 -16.51 12.13 9.70
C GLY A 193 -17.12 10.79 10.06
N SER A 194 -18.43 10.69 9.83
CA SER A 194 -19.22 9.51 10.17
C SER A 194 -18.76 8.32 9.34
N SER A 195 -17.95 7.43 9.91
CA SER A 195 -17.80 6.09 9.35
C SER A 195 -19.20 5.45 9.34
N GLY A 196 -19.58 4.88 8.19
CA GLY A 196 -20.79 4.08 8.09
C GLY A 196 -20.77 2.88 9.05
N PRO A 197 -21.84 2.09 9.09
CA PRO A 197 -21.88 0.89 9.91
C PRO A 197 -20.76 -0.09 9.52
N MET A 198 -19.83 -0.35 10.44
CA MET A 198 -18.68 -1.25 10.23
C MET A 198 -19.06 -2.73 10.11
N ASN A 199 -20.27 -3.12 10.51
CA ASN A 199 -20.72 -4.51 10.46
C ASN A 199 -20.55 -5.14 9.07
N GLY A 200 -20.98 -4.45 8.02
CA GLY A 200 -20.88 -4.97 6.65
C GLY A 200 -19.43 -5.10 6.17
N PHE A 201 -18.56 -4.17 6.55
CA PHE A 201 -17.14 -4.23 6.28
C PHE A 201 -16.47 -5.40 7.02
N VAL A 202 -16.74 -5.55 8.31
CA VAL A 202 -16.16 -6.62 9.14
C VAL A 202 -16.60 -8.00 8.65
N ASP A 203 -17.88 -8.19 8.34
CA ASP A 203 -18.37 -9.47 7.81
C ASP A 203 -17.70 -9.77 6.45
N SER A 204 -17.55 -8.76 5.57
CA SER A 204 -16.83 -8.92 4.28
C SER A 204 -15.33 -9.20 4.47
N LEU A 205 -14.70 -8.59 5.48
CA LEU A 205 -13.30 -8.82 5.83
C LEU A 205 -13.11 -10.25 6.36
N ILE A 206 -14.03 -10.75 7.20
CA ILE A 206 -14.02 -12.14 7.67
C ILE A 206 -14.11 -13.11 6.50
N ASP A 207 -15.06 -12.91 5.57
CA ASP A 207 -15.20 -13.75 4.38
C ASP A 207 -13.90 -13.78 3.56
N CYS A 208 -13.27 -12.61 3.36
CA CYS A 208 -11.96 -12.50 2.70
C CYS A 208 -10.86 -13.28 3.42
N MET A 209 -10.76 -13.16 4.75
CA MET A 209 -9.75 -13.86 5.55
C MET A 209 -9.90 -15.38 5.47
N VAL A 210 -11.14 -15.89 5.53
CA VAL A 210 -11.46 -17.31 5.41
C VAL A 210 -11.09 -17.82 4.02
N GLU A 211 -11.52 -17.13 2.96
CA GLU A 211 -11.25 -17.51 1.56
C GLU A 211 -9.74 -17.62 1.29
N ARG A 212 -8.96 -16.65 1.79
CA ARG A 212 -7.51 -16.64 1.67
C ARG A 212 -6.84 -17.75 2.48
N TYR A 213 -7.32 -18.02 3.70
CA TYR A 213 -6.81 -19.13 4.52
C TYR A 213 -7.02 -20.49 3.83
N GLU A 214 -8.23 -20.76 3.33
CA GLU A 214 -8.55 -22.00 2.62
C GLU A 214 -7.70 -22.20 1.36
N SER A 215 -7.25 -21.10 0.77
CA SER A 215 -6.40 -21.08 -0.42
C SER A 215 -4.88 -21.05 -0.12
N GLY A 216 -4.47 -21.09 1.16
CA GLY A 216 -3.05 -21.05 1.56
C GLY A 216 -2.39 -19.67 1.54
N ALA A 217 -3.15 -18.60 1.31
CA ALA A 217 -2.71 -17.20 1.28
C ALA A 217 -3.08 -16.44 2.58
N GLU A 218 -3.07 -17.16 3.71
CA GLU A 218 -3.45 -16.68 5.05
C GLU A 218 -2.78 -15.35 5.44
N ILE A 219 -3.58 -14.37 5.83
CA ILE A 219 -3.15 -13.19 6.59
C ILE A 219 -3.15 -13.59 8.06
N VAL A 220 -1.96 -13.68 8.65
CA VAL A 220 -1.73 -14.25 9.98
C VAL A 220 -1.99 -13.22 11.07
N GLU A 221 -1.75 -11.94 10.77
CA GLU A 221 -1.86 -10.85 11.72
C GLU A 221 -2.72 -9.71 11.16
N LEU A 222 -3.72 -9.31 11.95
CA LEU A 222 -4.54 -8.13 11.70
C LEU A 222 -4.33 -7.13 12.84
N ARG A 223 -3.94 -5.91 12.49
CA ARG A 223 -3.71 -4.82 13.44
C ARG A 223 -4.74 -3.73 13.18
N ILE A 224 -5.48 -3.35 14.21
CA ILE A 224 -6.55 -2.35 14.13
C ILE A 224 -6.22 -1.24 15.12
N LEU A 225 -5.77 -0.11 14.59
CA LEU A 225 -5.24 1.01 15.36
C LEU A 225 -6.18 2.21 15.23
N ARG A 226 -6.89 2.53 16.32
CA ARG A 226 -7.77 3.71 16.43
C ARG A 226 -8.88 3.78 15.35
N LEU A 227 -9.26 2.64 14.78
CA LEU A 227 -10.28 2.57 13.73
C LEU A 227 -11.67 2.88 14.30
N HIS A 228 -12.30 3.96 13.83
CA HIS A 228 -13.58 4.43 14.34
C HIS A 228 -14.71 3.42 14.05
N GLY A 229 -15.65 3.31 14.99
CA GLY A 229 -16.78 2.39 14.88
C GLY A 229 -16.43 0.90 15.06
N MET A 230 -15.17 0.58 15.37
CA MET A 230 -14.77 -0.78 15.71
C MET A 230 -15.12 -1.10 17.17
N GLU A 231 -16.15 -1.92 17.36
CA GLU A 231 -16.57 -2.40 18.68
C GLU A 231 -15.87 -3.70 19.08
N GLU A 232 -15.71 -3.96 20.37
CA GLU A 232 -15.08 -5.18 20.89
C GLU A 232 -15.75 -6.46 20.35
N THR A 233 -17.08 -6.45 20.21
CA THR A 233 -17.83 -7.58 19.65
C THR A 233 -17.45 -7.89 18.20
N LEU A 234 -17.09 -6.88 17.41
CA LEU A 234 -16.62 -7.05 16.03
C LEU A 234 -15.17 -7.55 16.00
N VAL A 235 -14.34 -7.07 16.93
CA VAL A 235 -12.95 -7.53 17.08
C VAL A 235 -12.92 -9.00 17.50
N ASP A 236 -13.83 -9.41 18.39
CA ASP A 236 -13.97 -10.81 18.79
C ASP A 236 -14.31 -11.72 17.62
N LYS A 237 -15.21 -11.31 16.71
CA LYS A 237 -15.46 -12.06 15.47
C LYS A 237 -14.19 -12.21 14.62
N LEU A 238 -13.37 -11.17 14.49
CA LEU A 238 -12.12 -11.25 13.73
C LEU A 238 -11.10 -12.19 14.39
N ARG A 239 -11.05 -12.24 15.73
CA ARG A 239 -10.21 -13.18 16.49
C ARG A 239 -10.59 -14.64 16.28
N GLU A 240 -11.82 -14.93 15.84
CA GLU A 240 -12.24 -16.30 15.52
C GLU A 240 -11.62 -16.81 14.21
N VAL A 241 -11.26 -15.90 13.28
CA VAL A 241 -10.77 -16.27 11.93
C VAL A 241 -9.32 -15.88 11.66
N VAL A 242 -8.79 -14.87 12.35
CA VAL A 242 -7.39 -14.43 12.23
C VAL A 242 -6.58 -14.91 13.43
N ARG A 243 -5.41 -15.51 13.17
CA ARG A 243 -4.56 -16.09 14.24
C ARG A 243 -4.12 -15.07 15.29
N SER A 244 -3.79 -13.86 14.88
CA SER A 244 -3.37 -12.77 15.78
C SER A 244 -4.11 -11.49 15.43
N VAL A 245 -4.85 -10.93 16.39
CA VAL A 245 -5.52 -9.63 16.24
C VAL A 245 -5.02 -8.67 17.31
N GLU A 246 -4.29 -7.65 16.89
CA GLU A 246 -3.92 -6.50 17.72
C GLU A 246 -4.99 -5.43 17.57
N TRP A 247 -5.51 -4.94 18.69
CA TRP A 247 -6.52 -3.87 18.69
C TRP A 247 -6.16 -2.81 19.72
N ILE A 248 -6.02 -1.58 19.23
CA ILE A 248 -5.89 -0.37 20.03
C ILE A 248 -7.12 0.48 19.74
N PRO A 249 -8.04 0.66 20.71
CA PRO A 249 -9.27 1.44 20.51
C PRO A 249 -9.00 2.94 20.34
#